data_AF-A0A5P2X492-F1
#
_entry.id   AF-A0A5P2X492-F1
#
_cell.length_a   1.000
_cell.length_b   1.000
_cell.length_c   1.000
_cell.angle_alpha   90.00
_cell.angle_beta   90.00
_cell.angle_gamma   90.00
#
_symmetry.space_group_name_H-M   'P 1'
#
loop_
_entity.id
_entity.type
_entity.pdbx_description
1 polymer ?
#
loop_
_entity_poly.entity_id
_entity_poly.type
_entity_poly.pdbx_seq_one_letter_code
_entity_poly.pdbx_strand_id
1 'polypeptide(L)' 'MTPEERRRILGDDCIAHIHARVAQAPEPSPELIDWLRRILAPAVDRVLARKARENSEEASA' A
#
# COMPACT_ATOMS: atom_id res chain seq x y z
N MET A 1 10.77 4.35 1.83
CA MET A 1 11.36 3.68 0.65
C MET A 1 10.71 4.26 -0.59
N THR A 2 11.48 5.00 -1.38
CA THR A 2 11.03 5.51 -2.67
C THR A 2 10.97 4.38 -3.72
N PRO A 3 10.28 4.57 -4.85
CA PRO A 3 10.32 3.62 -5.97
C PRO A 3 11.74 3.31 -6.46
N GLU A 4 12.62 4.32 -6.46
CA GLU A 4 14.02 4.21 -6.90
C GLU A 4 14.86 3.40 -5.90
N GLU A 5 14.66 3.62 -4.60
CA GLU A 5 15.30 2.81 -3.55
C GLU A 5 14.87 1.35 -3.63
N ARG A 6 13.57 1.11 -3.86
CA ARG A 6 13.03 -0.25 -4.04
C ARG A 6 13.67 -0.94 -5.24
N ARG A 7 13.76 -0.25 -6.38
CA ARG A 7 14.40 -0.77 -7.60
C ARG A 7 15.88 -1.04 -7.39
N ARG A 8 16.60 -0.20 -6.65
CA ARG A 8 18.01 -0.43 -6.29
C ARG A 8 18.21 -1.69 -5.43
N ILE A 9 17.29 -1.99 -4.52
CA ILE A 9 17.37 -3.15 -3.62
C ILE A 9 17.00 -4.44 -4.35
N LEU A 10 15.89 -4.43 -5.10
CA LEU A 10 15.30 -5.65 -5.66
C LEU A 10 15.76 -5.94 -7.10
N GLY A 11 16.06 -4.90 -7.88
CA GLY A 11 16.25 -5.02 -9.33
C GLY A 11 14.94 -5.24 -10.09
N ASP A 12 14.96 -4.93 -11.39
CA ASP A 12 13.76 -4.98 -12.22
C ASP A 12 13.23 -6.41 -12.43
N ASP A 13 14.11 -7.41 -12.54
CA ASP A 13 13.71 -8.81 -12.72
C ASP A 13 12.97 -9.36 -11.50
N CYS A 14 13.42 -9.03 -10.30
CA CYS A 14 12.74 -9.43 -9.06
C CYS A 14 11.37 -8.77 -8.96
N ILE A 15 11.28 -7.48 -9.30
CA ILE A 15 10.00 -6.75 -9.32
C ILE A 15 9.04 -7.38 -10.33
N ALA A 16 9.52 -7.68 -11.54
CA ALA A 16 8.73 -8.35 -12.57
C ALA A 16 8.23 -9.73 -12.10
N HIS A 17 9.10 -10.50 -11.45
CA HIS A 17 8.73 -11.79 -10.85
C HIS A 17 7.64 -11.64 -9.79
N ILE A 18 7.79 -10.68 -8.86
CA ILE A 18 6.79 -10.40 -7.82
C ILE A 18 5.45 -10.05 -8.46
N HIS A 19 5.42 -9.16 -9.45
CA HIS A 19 4.18 -8.80 -10.14
C HIS A 19 3.54 -10.00 -10.84
N ALA A 20 4.32 -10.85 -11.50
CA ALA A 20 3.82 -12.06 -12.14
C ALA A 20 3.21 -13.04 -11.12
N ARG A 21 3.82 -13.16 -9.93
CA ARG A 21 3.28 -13.98 -8.82
C ARG A 21 2.00 -13.39 -8.25
N VAL A 22 1.93 -12.08 -8.06
CA VAL A 22 0.73 -11.38 -7.56
C VAL A 22 -0.42 -11.50 -8.55
N ALA A 23 -0.17 -11.39 -9.86
CA ALA A 23 -1.20 -11.55 -10.88
C ALA A 23 -1.83 -12.95 -10.93
N GLN A 24 -1.12 -13.96 -10.41
CA GLN A 24 -1.63 -15.33 -10.30
C GLN A 24 -2.41 -15.57 -9.00
N ALA A 25 -2.39 -14.63 -8.06
CA ALA A 25 -3.12 -14.78 -6.82
C ALA A 25 -4.63 -14.69 -7.09
N PRO A 26 -5.45 -15.58 -6.49
CA PRO A 26 -6.89 -15.46 -6.58
C PRO A 26 -7.35 -14.20 -5.85
N GLU A 27 -8.46 -13.62 -6.31
CA GLU A 27 -9.12 -12.53 -5.61
C GLU A 27 -9.55 -13.01 -4.20
N PRO A 28 -9.28 -12.24 -3.12
CA PRO A 28 -9.72 -12.60 -1.79
C PRO A 28 -11.25 -12.62 -1.68
N SER A 29 -11.78 -13.50 -0.83
CA SER A 29 -13.22 -13.58 -0.63
C SER A 29 -13.77 -12.34 0.10
N PRO A 30 -15.03 -11.95 -0.13
CA PRO A 30 -15.66 -10.83 0.58
C PRO A 30 -15.57 -10.96 2.11
N GLU A 31 -15.73 -12.18 2.65
CA GLU A 31 -15.69 -12.45 4.08
C GLU A 31 -14.31 -12.21 4.67
N LEU A 32 -13.25 -12.61 3.96
CA LEU A 32 -11.87 -12.34 4.35
C LEU A 32 -11.59 -10.84 4.34
N ILE A 33 -12.05 -10.13 3.32
CA ILE A 33 -11.92 -8.67 3.23
C ILE A 33 -12.61 -8.00 4.42
N ASP A 34 -13.84 -8.41 4.77
CA ASP A 34 -14.57 -7.84 5.89
C ASP A 34 -13.91 -8.10 7.24
N TRP A 35 -13.33 -9.30 7.43
CA TRP A 35 -12.55 -9.61 8.61
C TRP A 35 -11.29 -8.72 8.71
N LEU A 36 -10.54 -8.58 7.61
CA LEU A 36 -9.35 -7.73 7.56
C LEU A 36 -9.69 -6.26 7.77
N ARG A 37 -10.81 -5.75 7.24
CA ARG A 37 -11.27 -4.37 7.47
C ARG A 37 -11.44 -4.07 8.95
N ARG A 38 -12.04 -4.97 9.73
CA ARG A 38 -12.21 -4.76 11.18
C ARG A 38 -10.88 -4.55 11.92
N ILE A 39 -9.82 -5.20 11.45
CA ILE A 39 -8.49 -5.14 12.06
C ILE A 39 -7.71 -3.92 11.55
N LEU A 40 -7.74 -3.69 10.23
CA LEU A 40 -6.85 -2.73 9.57
C LEU A 40 -7.46 -1.34 9.41
N ALA A 41 -8.78 -1.20 9.32
CA ALA A 41 -9.43 0.09 9.08
C ALA A 41 -9.02 1.18 10.09
N PRO A 42 -8.94 0.92 11.41
CA PRO A 42 -8.51 1.95 12.36
C PRO A 42 -7.09 2.46 12.10
N ALA A 43 -6.19 1.61 11.61
CA ALA A 43 -4.84 2.01 11.24
C ALA A 43 -4.83 2.82 9.94
N VAL A 44 -5.64 2.41 8.97
CA VAL A 44 -5.81 3.12 7.69
C VAL A 44 -6.34 4.54 7.94
N ASP A 45 -7.38 4.69 8.75
CA ASP A 45 -7.98 5.99 9.07
C ASP A 45 -6.95 6.96 9.68
N ARG A 46 -6.10 6.47 10.59
CA ARG A 46 -5.02 7.28 11.18
C ARG A 46 -4.01 7.74 10.13
N VAL A 47 -3.65 6.86 9.19
CA VAL A 47 -2.70 7.20 8.12
C VAL A 47 -3.31 8.23 7.17
N LEU A 48 -4.58 8.07 6.81
CA LEU A 48 -5.28 9.03 5.94
C LEU A 48 -5.44 10.39 6.61
N ALA A 49 -5.83 10.43 7.88
CA ALA A 49 -5.95 11.67 8.65
C ALA A 49 -4.60 12.39 8.81
N ARG A 50 -3.49 11.65 8.91
CA ARG A 50 -2.14 12.25 8.88
C ARG A 50 -1.84 12.87 7.52
N LYS A 51 -2.03 12.13 6.43
CA LYS A 51 -1.77 12.64 5.07
C LYS A 51 -2.63 13.87 4.74
N ALA A 52 -3.87 13.91 5.19
CA ALA A 52 -4.74 15.07 4.97
C ALA A 52 -4.20 16.34 5.66
N ARG A 53 -3.60 16.21 6.85
CA ARG A 53 -2.97 17.32 7.56
C ARG A 53 -1.70 17.79 6.85
N GLU A 54 -0.82 16.85 6.50
CA GLU A 54 0.42 17.12 5.74
C GLU A 54 0.11 17.88 4.44
N ASN A 55 -0.87 17.41 3.65
CA ASN A 55 -1.28 18.08 2.42
C ASN A 55 -1.89 19.49 2.66
N SER A 56 -2.55 19.72 3.80
CA SER A 56 -3.14 21.02 4.12
C SER A 56 -2.09 22.04 4.57
N GLU A 57 -1.03 21.56 5.24
CA GLU A 57 0.12 22.37 5.65
C GLU A 57 0.98 22.76 4.44
N GLU A 58 1.22 21.83 3.51
CA GLU A 58 1.92 22.10 2.24
C GLU A 58 1.16 23.08 1.34
N ALA A 59 -0.18 23.03 1.32
CA ALA A 59 -1.00 23.95 0.53
C ALA A 59 -1.05 25.39 1.09
N SER A 60 -0.63 25.59 2.35
CA SER A 60 -0.64 26.88 3.05
C SER A 60 0.75 27.51 3.16
N ALA A 61 1.80 26.85 2.67
CA ALA A 61 3.19 27.30 2.67
C ALA A 61 3.61 27.84 1.30
#